data_AF-A0A7S2IK10-F1
#
_entry.id   AF-A0A7S2IK10-F1
#
_cell.length_a   1.000
_cell.length_b   1.000
_cell.length_c   1.000
_cell.angle_alpha   90.00
_cell.angle_beta   90.00
_cell.angle_gamma   90.00
#
_symmetry.space_group_name_H-M   'P 1'
#
loop_
_entity.id
_entity.type
_entity.pdbx_description
1 polymer ?
#
loop_
_entity_poly.entity_id
_entity_poly.type
_entity_poly.pdbx_seq_one_letter_code
_entity_poly.pdbx_strand_id
1 'polypeptide(L)'
;MPVPWAPRRRCIPNIEHRAITVQQLRDLHAFIERLCKARLMRDHRGDPISLFDVNMFHIAEHIIRPAIEFEEERRGTRQKYSWVEFVAEDDQQTPDIMFSHSWTGRFQDFMAAANKLEESRGFGGRANIWICTFANSQFGEDFGTG
;
A
#
# COMPACT_ATOMS: atom_id res chain seq x y z
N MET A 1 6.56 -15.69 3.97
CA MET A 1 7.76 -15.13 3.30
C MET A 1 8.13 -13.85 4.03
N PRO A 2 9.41 -13.59 4.37
CA PRO A 2 9.80 -12.30 4.92
C PRO A 2 9.45 -11.21 3.91
N VAL A 3 8.65 -10.25 4.35
CA VAL A 3 8.15 -9.15 3.53
C VAL A 3 9.30 -8.13 3.35
N PRO A 4 9.57 -7.60 2.15
CA PRO A 4 10.81 -6.87 1.86
C PRO A 4 10.87 -5.42 2.41
N TRP A 5 9.95 -5.01 3.28
CA TRP A 5 9.85 -3.63 3.78
C TRP A 5 10.52 -3.44 5.15
N ALA A 6 10.69 -2.17 5.52
CA ALA A 6 11.64 -1.71 6.54
C ALA A 6 11.57 -2.50 7.88
N PRO A 7 12.72 -2.76 8.52
CA PRO A 7 12.80 -3.49 9.79
C PRO A 7 12.18 -2.71 10.98
N ARG A 8 11.92 -1.41 10.78
CA ARG A 8 11.34 -0.51 11.77
C ARG A 8 10.08 0.13 11.21
N ARG A 9 8.95 -0.31 11.78
CA ARG A 9 7.67 0.37 11.67
C ARG A 9 7.79 1.81 12.19
N ARG A 10 7.11 2.74 11.53
CA ARG A 10 6.94 4.12 12.01
C ARG A 10 5.54 4.32 12.59
N CYS A 11 5.40 5.31 13.46
CA CYS A 11 4.11 5.79 13.94
C CYS A 11 3.89 7.16 13.33
N ILE A 12 2.92 7.27 12.42
CA ILE A 12 2.59 8.54 11.76
C ILE A 12 1.20 8.95 12.28
N PRO A 13 1.13 9.82 13.31
CA PRO A 13 -0.12 10.10 14.02
C PRO A 13 -1.16 10.73 13.10
N ASN A 14 -0.70 11.62 12.24
CA ASN A 14 -1.54 12.41 11.36
C ASN A 14 -1.71 11.70 10.02
N ILE A 15 -2.96 11.37 9.67
CA ILE A 15 -3.29 10.59 8.48
C ILE A 15 -2.85 11.29 7.19
N GLU A 16 -2.86 12.62 7.16
CA GLU A 16 -2.45 13.45 6.02
C GLU A 16 -0.95 13.34 5.73
N HIS A 17 -0.13 12.94 6.71
CA HIS A 17 1.31 12.70 6.54
C HIS A 17 1.63 11.24 6.20
N ARG A 18 0.61 10.40 5.96
CA ARG A 18 0.77 9.00 5.54
C ARG A 18 0.85 8.90 4.02
N ALA A 19 1.89 9.48 3.43
CA ALA A 19 2.21 9.31 2.01
C ALA A 19 3.24 8.19 1.80
N ILE A 20 3.25 7.59 0.60
CA ILE A 20 4.35 6.72 0.14
C ILE A 20 5.06 7.37 -1.04
N THR A 21 6.33 7.05 -1.25
CA THR A 21 7.04 7.51 -2.45
C THR A 21 6.56 6.75 -3.70
N VAL A 22 6.71 7.37 -4.87
CA VAL A 22 6.53 6.67 -6.17
C VAL A 22 7.41 5.43 -6.25
N GLN A 23 8.63 5.48 -5.70
CA GLN A 23 9.51 4.32 -5.67
C GLN A 23 8.94 3.18 -4.82
N GLN A 24 8.47 3.45 -3.59
CA GLN A 24 7.82 2.45 -2.74
C GLN A 24 6.60 1.82 -3.45
N LEU A 25 5.85 2.62 -4.18
CA LEU A 25 4.72 2.16 -4.97
C LEU A 25 5.16 1.24 -6.14
N ARG A 26 6.27 1.57 -6.83
CA ARG A 26 6.88 0.72 -7.87
C ARG A 26 7.41 -0.60 -7.29
N ASP A 27 7.99 -0.57 -6.10
CA ASP A 27 8.48 -1.76 -5.41
C ASP A 27 7.34 -2.72 -5.03
N LEU A 28 6.21 -2.16 -4.56
CA LEU A 28 4.98 -2.92 -4.35
C LEU A 28 4.46 -3.54 -5.65
N HIS A 29 4.42 -2.78 -6.76
CA HIS A 29 4.02 -3.31 -8.06
C HIS A 29 4.92 -4.47 -8.53
N ALA A 30 6.25 -4.32 -8.41
CA ALA A 30 7.19 -5.38 -8.74
C ALA A 30 7.02 -6.62 -7.86
N PHE A 31 6.66 -6.44 -6.58
CA PHE A 31 6.34 -7.55 -5.69
C PHE A 31 5.05 -8.28 -6.10
N ILE A 32 3.98 -7.55 -6.39
CA ILE A 32 2.72 -8.09 -6.91
C ILE A 32 2.95 -8.90 -8.18
N GLU A 33 3.74 -8.35 -9.12
CA GLU A 33 4.10 -9.05 -10.35
C GLU A 33 4.78 -10.40 -10.07
N ARG A 34 5.70 -10.48 -9.10
CA ARG A 34 6.33 -11.74 -8.69
C ARG A 34 5.32 -12.72 -8.10
N LEU A 35 4.40 -12.25 -7.25
CA LEU A 35 3.36 -13.10 -6.65
C LEU A 35 2.39 -13.66 -7.69
N CYS A 36 1.96 -12.84 -8.66
CA CYS A 36 1.13 -13.28 -9.78
C CYS A 36 1.86 -14.33 -10.64
N LYS A 37 3.13 -14.08 -10.99
CA LYS A 37 3.95 -15.04 -11.76
C LYS A 37 4.14 -16.37 -11.02
N ALA A 38 4.28 -16.32 -9.70
CA ALA A 38 4.38 -17.50 -8.84
C ALA A 38 3.02 -18.15 -8.52
N ARG A 39 1.89 -17.60 -9.00
CA ARG A 39 0.52 -18.06 -8.74
C ARG A 39 0.18 -18.12 -7.24
N LEU A 40 0.69 -17.16 -6.48
CA LEU A 40 0.48 -17.05 -5.03
C LEU A 40 -0.71 -16.15 -4.66
N MET A 41 -1.16 -15.28 -5.57
CA MET A 41 -2.41 -14.51 -5.40
C MET A 41 -3.56 -15.27 -6.06
N ARG A 42 -4.65 -15.48 -5.31
CA ARG A 42 -5.80 -16.28 -5.71
C ARG A 42 -7.10 -15.60 -5.32
N ASP A 43 -8.08 -15.61 -6.20
CA ASP A 43 -9.38 -15.01 -5.90
C ASP A 43 -10.18 -15.86 -4.89
N HIS A 44 -11.39 -15.40 -4.57
CA HIS A 44 -12.33 -16.10 -3.69
C HIS A 44 -12.72 -17.52 -4.15
N ARG A 45 -12.47 -17.88 -5.42
CA ARG A 45 -12.72 -19.22 -5.99
C ARG A 45 -11.48 -20.10 -5.92
N GLY A 46 -10.34 -19.53 -5.53
CA GLY A 46 -9.04 -20.18 -5.50
C GLY A 46 -8.30 -20.10 -6.84
N ASP A 47 -8.80 -19.36 -7.82
CA ASP A 47 -8.19 -19.23 -9.14
C ASP A 47 -7.04 -18.22 -9.11
N PRO A 48 -5.89 -18.47 -9.78
CA PRO A 48 -4.79 -17.51 -9.82
C PRO A 48 -5.19 -16.17 -10.44
N ILE A 49 -4.87 -15.07 -9.76
CA ILE A 49 -5.17 -13.72 -10.23
C ILE A 49 -4.10 -13.26 -11.23
N SER A 50 -4.51 -12.85 -12.42
CA SER A 50 -3.66 -12.20 -13.41
C SER A 50 -3.21 -10.82 -12.91
N LEU A 51 -1.98 -10.42 -13.23
CA LEU A 51 -1.48 -9.07 -12.90
C LEU A 51 -2.41 -7.96 -13.41
N PHE A 52 -3.03 -8.16 -14.58
CA PHE A 52 -3.94 -7.21 -15.21
C PHE A 52 -5.28 -7.08 -14.48
N ASP A 53 -5.64 -8.05 -13.65
CA ASP A 53 -6.92 -8.10 -12.91
C ASP A 53 -6.74 -7.76 -11.41
N VAL A 54 -5.50 -7.49 -10.97
CA VAL A 54 -5.24 -7.05 -9.60
C VAL A 54 -5.88 -5.69 -9.35
N ASN A 55 -6.59 -5.57 -8.22
CA ASN A 55 -7.19 -4.35 -7.71
C ASN A 55 -6.82 -4.17 -6.23
N MET A 56 -7.31 -3.12 -5.57
CA MET A 56 -6.92 -2.85 -4.18
C MET A 56 -7.48 -3.85 -3.17
N PHE A 57 -8.61 -4.51 -3.46
CA PHE A 57 -9.09 -5.59 -2.59
C PHE A 57 -8.09 -6.74 -2.55
N HIS A 58 -7.61 -7.17 -3.72
CA HIS A 58 -6.61 -8.23 -3.83
C HIS A 58 -5.30 -7.85 -3.10
N ILE A 59 -4.86 -6.59 -3.22
CA ILE A 59 -3.65 -6.10 -2.54
C ILE A 59 -3.84 -6.07 -1.02
N ALA A 60 -4.98 -5.56 -0.55
CA ALA A 60 -5.29 -5.51 0.87
C ALA A 60 -5.36 -6.92 1.48
N GLU A 61 -6.00 -7.86 0.80
CA GLU A 61 -6.21 -9.23 1.26
C GLU A 61 -4.93 -10.07 1.23
N HIS A 62 -4.16 -10.03 0.15
CA HIS A 62 -3.01 -10.93 0.00
C HIS A 62 -1.69 -10.36 0.52
N ILE A 63 -1.60 -9.04 0.69
CA ILE A 63 -0.32 -8.38 1.00
C ILE A 63 -0.44 -7.58 2.28
N ILE A 64 -1.31 -6.56 2.31
CA ILE A 64 -1.27 -5.57 3.39
C ILE A 64 -1.73 -6.20 4.71
N ARG A 65 -2.91 -6.83 4.76
CA ARG A 65 -3.43 -7.43 6.00
C ARG A 65 -2.52 -8.55 6.53
N PRO A 66 -2.08 -9.52 5.72
CA PRO A 66 -1.18 -10.57 6.22
C PRO A 66 0.16 -10.01 6.71
N ALA A 67 0.70 -8.97 6.06
CA ALA A 67 1.93 -8.32 6.52
C ALA A 67 1.75 -7.61 7.87
N ILE A 68 0.61 -6.93 8.06
CA ILE A 68 0.27 -6.28 9.33
C ILE A 68 0.10 -7.32 10.43
N GLU A 69 -0.72 -8.34 10.21
CA GLU A 69 -1.01 -9.40 11.18
C GLU A 69 0.26 -10.14 11.62
N PHE A 70 1.15 -10.48 10.67
CA PHE A 70 2.43 -11.11 10.97
C PHE A 70 3.30 -10.25 11.91
N GLU A 71 3.36 -8.94 11.68
CA GLU A 71 4.14 -8.04 12.52
C GLU A 71 3.50 -7.76 13.88
N GLU A 72 2.16 -7.72 13.95
CA GLU A 72 1.42 -7.66 15.20
C GLU A 72 1.68 -8.89 16.07
N GLU A 73 1.57 -10.09 15.50
CA GLU A 73 1.85 -11.36 16.18
C GLU A 73 3.29 -11.40 16.70
N ARG A 74 4.27 -11.06 15.83
CA ARG A 74 5.69 -11.05 16.19
C ARG A 74 6.02 -10.13 17.37
N ARG A 75 5.23 -9.06 17.57
CA ARG A 75 5.47 -8.04 18.60
C ARG A 75 4.54 -8.15 19.81
N GLY A 76 3.52 -9.00 19.75
CA GLY A 76 2.49 -9.10 20.80
C GLY A 76 1.65 -7.83 20.94
N THR A 77 1.41 -7.10 19.84
CA THR A 77 0.60 -5.86 19.81
C THR A 77 -0.69 -6.07 19.03
N ARG A 78 -1.73 -5.25 19.28
CA ARG A 78 -2.98 -5.22 18.50
C ARG A 78 -3.30 -3.81 17.98
N GLN A 79 -2.27 -3.05 17.61
CA GLN A 79 -2.50 -1.68 17.15
C GLN A 79 -2.86 -1.70 15.66
N LYS A 80 -3.92 -0.99 15.31
CA LYS A 80 -4.32 -0.82 13.91
C LYS A 80 -3.32 0.08 13.18
N TYR A 81 -2.88 -0.35 12.00
CA TYR A 81 -1.87 0.35 11.22
C TYR A 81 -2.33 0.59 9.79
N SER A 82 -1.82 1.68 9.22
CA SER A 82 -1.85 1.92 7.78
C SER A 82 -0.72 1.14 7.09
N TRP A 83 -0.86 0.89 5.78
CA TRP A 83 0.25 0.35 5.00
C TRP A 83 1.45 1.30 4.96
N VAL A 84 1.19 2.60 4.94
CA VAL A 84 2.25 3.62 4.90
C VAL A 84 3.18 3.50 6.10
N GLU A 85 2.64 3.31 7.30
CA GLU A 85 3.45 3.17 8.53
C GLU A 85 4.39 1.96 8.51
N PHE A 86 4.15 0.98 7.63
CA PHE A 86 5.04 -0.15 7.39
C PHE A 86 6.18 0.14 6.44
N VAL A 87 5.92 0.96 5.41
CA VAL A 87 6.88 1.17 4.31
C VAL A 87 7.58 2.52 4.39
N ALA A 88 7.09 3.44 5.22
CA ALA A 88 7.62 4.77 5.40
C ALA A 88 9.08 4.76 5.90
N GLU A 89 9.89 5.63 5.30
CA GLU A 89 11.28 5.82 5.73
C GLU A 89 11.39 6.84 6.87
N ASP A 90 10.47 7.81 6.90
CA ASP A 90 10.40 8.91 7.86
C ASP A 90 9.12 8.84 8.71
N ASP A 91 9.14 9.50 9.87
CA ASP A 91 8.00 9.59 10.80
C ASP A 91 6.92 10.59 10.32
N GLN A 92 7.22 11.37 9.27
CA GLN A 92 6.25 12.19 8.53
C GLN A 92 6.59 12.24 7.04
N GLN A 93 5.64 11.88 6.18
CA GLN A 93 5.77 12.00 4.72
C GLN A 93 4.66 12.91 4.18
N THR A 94 4.93 14.22 4.11
CA THR A 94 3.98 15.18 3.56
C THR A 94 3.77 14.91 2.06
N PRO A 95 2.52 14.72 1.61
CA PRO A 95 2.25 14.41 0.21
C PRO A 95 2.38 15.63 -0.69
N ASP A 96 2.99 15.42 -1.85
CA ASP A 96 2.97 16.36 -2.97
C ASP A 96 1.64 16.24 -3.74
N ILE A 97 1.05 15.04 -3.73
CA ILE A 97 -0.12 14.66 -4.51
C ILE A 97 -1.03 13.75 -3.67
N MET A 98 -2.34 13.95 -3.79
CA MET A 98 -3.36 13.04 -3.27
C MET A 98 -4.02 12.28 -4.41
N PHE A 99 -4.12 10.95 -4.29
CA PHE A 99 -4.94 10.10 -5.15
C PHE A 99 -6.13 9.52 -4.38
N SER A 100 -7.32 9.82 -4.89
CA SER A 100 -8.54 9.09 -4.57
C SER A 100 -8.91 8.23 -5.77
N HIS A 101 -9.15 6.94 -5.54
CA HIS A 101 -9.48 5.98 -6.61
C HIS A 101 -10.43 4.91 -6.11
N SER A 102 -11.11 4.24 -7.04
CA SER A 102 -11.98 3.10 -6.72
C SER A 102 -11.17 1.88 -6.32
N TRP A 103 -11.59 1.19 -5.27
CA TRP A 103 -10.98 -0.08 -4.83
C TRP A 103 -11.10 -1.20 -5.88
N THR A 104 -12.11 -1.11 -6.75
CA THR A 104 -12.34 -2.06 -7.86
C THR A 104 -11.50 -1.73 -9.10
N GLY A 105 -10.84 -0.57 -9.14
CA GLY A 105 -10.00 -0.17 -10.26
C GLY A 105 -8.77 -1.06 -10.38
N ARG A 106 -8.34 -1.32 -11.62
CA ARG A 106 -7.14 -2.11 -11.88
C ARG A 106 -5.92 -1.38 -11.35
N PHE A 107 -5.10 -2.06 -10.57
CA PHE A 107 -3.90 -1.48 -9.98
C PHE A 107 -2.90 -1.03 -11.05
N GLN A 108 -2.85 -1.73 -12.18
CA GLN A 108 -1.97 -1.35 -13.29
C GLN A 108 -2.36 0.00 -13.92
N ASP A 109 -3.66 0.29 -14.04
CA ASP A 109 -4.13 1.59 -14.55
C ASP A 109 -3.77 2.71 -13.56
N PHE A 110 -3.92 2.43 -12.26
CA PHE A 110 -3.46 3.33 -11.21
C PHE A 110 -1.95 3.61 -11.30
N MET A 111 -1.13 2.58 -11.50
CA MET A 111 0.32 2.73 -11.68
C MET A 111 0.68 3.56 -12.93
N ALA A 112 -0.02 3.34 -14.04
CA ALA A 112 0.17 4.13 -15.25
C ALA A 112 -0.14 5.61 -15.00
N ALA A 113 -1.23 5.91 -14.28
CA ALA A 113 -1.58 7.28 -13.90
C ALA A 113 -0.56 7.92 -12.95
N ALA A 114 -0.10 7.19 -11.93
CA ALA A 114 0.91 7.65 -10.99
C ALA A 114 2.24 7.98 -11.68
N ASN A 115 2.71 7.08 -12.56
CA ASN A 115 3.93 7.32 -13.35
C ASN A 115 3.77 8.51 -14.28
N LYS A 116 2.62 8.63 -14.96
CA LYS A 116 2.40 9.76 -15.87
C LYS A 116 2.38 11.11 -15.16
N LEU A 117 1.80 11.13 -13.97
CA LEU A 117 1.78 12.33 -13.14
C LEU A 117 3.18 12.72 -12.67
N GLU A 118 3.98 11.74 -12.21
CA GLU A 118 5.38 11.95 -11.83
C GLU A 118 6.20 12.54 -12.99
N GLU A 119 6.08 11.95 -14.20
CA GLU A 119 6.72 12.48 -15.42
C GLU A 119 6.33 13.95 -15.68
N SER A 120 5.03 14.27 -15.60
CA SER A 120 4.53 15.61 -15.93
C SER A 120 4.94 16.69 -14.93
N ARG A 121 5.21 16.33 -13.67
CA ARG A 121 5.61 17.27 -12.63
C ARG A 121 7.12 17.33 -12.40
N GLY A 122 7.88 16.41 -13.01
CA GLY A 122 9.34 16.38 -12.90
C GLY A 122 9.83 16.05 -11.50
N PHE A 123 9.02 15.36 -10.69
CA PHE A 123 9.33 15.11 -9.28
C PHE A 123 10.38 14.00 -9.06
N GLY A 124 10.66 13.19 -10.07
CA GLY A 124 11.46 11.98 -9.89
C GLY A 124 10.72 10.93 -9.04
N GLY A 125 11.32 9.75 -8.88
CA GLY A 125 10.74 8.66 -8.07
C GLY A 125 10.57 8.95 -6.57
N ARG A 126 10.89 10.16 -6.11
CA ARG A 126 10.83 10.59 -4.71
C ARG A 126 9.55 11.35 -4.33
N ALA A 127 8.67 11.65 -5.30
CA ALA A 127 7.38 12.28 -5.00
C ALA A 127 6.60 11.46 -3.95
N ASN A 128 6.12 12.16 -2.93
CA ASN A 128 5.25 11.61 -1.91
C ASN A 128 3.81 11.63 -2.41
N ILE A 129 3.20 10.46 -2.48
CA ILE A 129 1.83 10.26 -2.91
C ILE A 129 1.01 9.75 -1.74
N TRP A 130 -0.02 10.52 -1.39
CA TRP A 130 -1.04 10.07 -0.46
C TRP A 130 -2.09 9.26 -1.22
N ILE A 131 -2.35 8.03 -0.78
CA ILE A 131 -3.28 7.10 -1.42
C ILE A 131 -4.24 6.63 -0.34
N CYS A 132 -5.54 6.90 -0.51
CA CYS A 132 -6.56 6.61 0.51
C CYS A 132 -6.53 5.17 1.01
N THR A 133 -6.32 4.20 0.12
CA THR A 133 -6.27 2.78 0.47
C THR A 133 -5.03 2.40 1.27
N PHE A 134 -3.95 3.17 1.22
CA PHE A 134 -2.71 2.86 1.95
C PHE A 134 -2.53 3.69 3.22
N ALA A 135 -3.08 4.91 3.24
CA ALA A 135 -3.03 5.82 4.37
C ALA A 135 -4.00 5.45 5.50
N ASN A 136 -5.12 4.80 5.16
CA ASN A 136 -6.10 4.35 6.13
C ASN A 136 -5.67 3.02 6.78
N SER A 137 -6.11 2.82 8.02
CA SER A 137 -6.14 1.53 8.73
C SER A 137 -7.00 0.53 7.94
N GLN A 138 -6.42 -0.62 7.62
CA GLN A 138 -7.11 -1.68 6.88
C GLN A 138 -8.16 -2.44 7.70
N PHE A 139 -8.24 -2.13 8.99
CA PHE A 139 -9.10 -2.76 10.00
C PHE A 139 -10.15 -1.78 10.55
N GLY A 140 -10.44 -0.73 9.78
CA GLY A 140 -11.32 0.36 10.15
C GLY A 140 -10.59 1.49 10.88
N GLU A 141 -10.95 2.71 10.54
CA GLU A 141 -10.52 3.93 11.23
C GLU A 141 -11.54 4.27 12.33
N ASP A 142 -11.03 4.84 13.42
CA ASP A 142 -11.88 5.51 14.41
C ASP A 142 -12.04 6.96 13.96
N PHE A 143 -13.21 7.29 13.41
CA PHE A 143 -13.53 8.66 13.00
C PHE A 143 -14.15 9.49 14.15
N GLY A 144 -14.10 8.97 15.38
CA GLY A 144 -14.78 9.52 16.55
C GLY A 144 -16.22 9.03 16.69
N THR A 145 -16.75 9.13 17.90
CA THR A 145 -18.20 9.04 18.15
C THR A 145 -18.84 10.36 17.70
N GLY A 146 -19.70 10.29 16.68
CA GLY A 146 -20.54 11.43 16.28
C GLY A 146 -21.56 11.82 17.34
#